data_AF-A0A928QSH1-F1
#
_entry.id   AF-A0A928QSH1-F1
#
_cell.length_a   1.000
_cell.length_b   1.000
_cell.length_c   1.000
_cell.angle_alpha   90.00
_cell.angle_beta   90.00
_cell.angle_gamma   90.00
#
_symmetry.space_group_name_H-M   'P 1'
#
loop_
_entity.id
_entity.type
_entity.pdbx_description
1 polymer ?
#
loop_
_entity_poly.entity_id
_entity_poly.type
_entity_poly.pdbx_seq_one_letter_code
_entity_poly.pdbx_strand_id
1 'polypeptide(L)'
;RRIFEERLNASGYELSDFYREVSISSFVSIKALVASGIGISFLYQSVVTNESDIGTFTLDGITEPHAFHVVYTRNTNARNYAEQFLGKHTECALKLQKESKGE
;
A
#
# COMPACT_ATOMS: atom_id res chain seq x y z
N ARG A 1 -1.28 -5.32 4.25
CA ARG A 1 -1.44 -6.79 4.34
C ARG A 1 -2.32 -7.34 3.22
N ARG A 2 -3.64 -7.04 3.18
CA ARG A 2 -4.59 -7.63 2.23
C ARG A 2 -4.11 -7.70 0.76
N ILE A 3 -3.59 -6.59 0.22
CA ILE A 3 -3.08 -6.54 -1.16
C ILE A 3 -1.93 -7.55 -1.40
N PHE A 4 -1.03 -7.71 -0.43
CA PHE A 4 0.09 -8.64 -0.54
C PHE A 4 -0.42 -10.09 -0.50
N GLU A 5 -1.33 -10.40 0.41
CA GLU A 5 -1.95 -11.71 0.55
C GLU A 5 -2.73 -12.13 -0.69
N GLU A 6 -3.50 -11.21 -1.29
CA GLU A 6 -4.20 -11.45 -2.56
C GLU A 6 -3.23 -11.78 -3.71
N ARG A 7 -2.11 -11.05 -3.81
CA ARG A 7 -1.08 -11.29 -4.84
C ARG A 7 -0.30 -12.58 -4.61
N LEU A 8 -0.04 -12.90 -3.34
CA LEU A 8 0.64 -14.13 -2.95
C LEU A 8 -0.23 -15.35 -3.32
N ASN A 9 -1.53 -15.29 -2.98
CA ASN A 9 -2.51 -16.32 -3.32
C ASN A 9 -2.66 -16.46 -4.85
N ALA A 10 -2.67 -15.35 -5.59
CA ALA A 10 -2.69 -15.39 -7.06
C ALA A 10 -1.44 -16.06 -7.66
N SER A 11 -0.32 -16.07 -6.92
CA SER A 11 0.93 -16.73 -7.30
C SER A 11 1.00 -18.19 -6.82
N GLY A 12 -0.06 -18.72 -6.19
CA GLY A 12 -0.12 -20.08 -5.68
C GLY A 12 0.54 -20.29 -4.31
N TYR A 13 0.82 -19.22 -3.57
CA TYR A 13 1.40 -19.26 -2.23
C TYR A 13 0.43 -18.66 -1.20
N GLU A 14 0.54 -19.07 0.05
CA GLU A 14 -0.24 -18.54 1.17
C GLU A 14 0.69 -18.01 2.27
N LEU A 15 0.15 -17.21 3.21
CA LEU A 15 0.95 -16.71 4.33
C LEU A 15 1.47 -17.83 5.24
N SER A 16 0.80 -18.98 5.27
CA SER A 16 1.22 -20.18 5.99
C SER A 16 2.47 -20.85 5.41
N ASP A 17 2.87 -20.51 4.17
CA ASP A 17 4.11 -21.02 3.58
C ASP A 17 5.36 -20.39 4.21
N PHE A 18 5.21 -19.27 4.92
CA PHE A 18 6.27 -18.67 5.69
C PHE A 18 6.41 -19.36 7.05
N TYR A 19 7.66 -19.68 7.44
CA TYR A 19 7.96 -20.32 8.72
C TYR A 19 7.41 -19.56 9.94
N ARG A 20 7.39 -18.23 9.87
CA ARG A 20 6.89 -17.36 10.94
C ARG A 20 6.27 -16.11 10.36
N GLU A 21 5.07 -15.81 10.84
CA GLU A 21 4.30 -14.66 10.42
C GLU A 21 4.06 -13.71 11.60
N VAL A 22 4.27 -12.41 11.39
CA VAL A 22 4.01 -11.38 12.39
C VAL A 22 3.32 -10.19 11.72
N SER A 23 2.22 -9.73 12.30
CA SER A 23 1.47 -8.56 11.81
C SER A 23 1.66 -7.39 12.75
N ILE A 24 2.17 -6.26 12.23
CA ILE A 24 2.47 -5.05 13.01
C ILE A 24 1.84 -3.86 12.27
N SER A 25 1.18 -2.95 13.01
CA SER A 25 0.51 -1.78 12.41
C SER A 25 1.39 -0.52 12.36
N SER A 26 2.54 -0.52 13.04
CA SER A 26 3.46 0.62 13.13
C SER A 26 4.64 0.46 12.16
N PHE A 27 4.76 1.39 11.20
CA PHE A 27 5.91 1.39 10.29
C PHE A 27 7.24 1.62 11.01
N VAL A 28 7.25 2.42 12.09
CA VAL A 28 8.46 2.65 12.89
C VAL A 28 8.96 1.34 13.48
N SER A 29 8.05 0.55 14.06
CA SER A 29 8.38 -0.75 14.64
C SER A 29 8.82 -1.77 13.59
N ILE A 30 8.14 -1.82 12.44
CA ILE A 30 8.53 -2.71 11.34
C ILE A 30 9.94 -2.38 10.86
N LYS A 31 10.25 -1.09 10.60
CA LYS A 31 11.57 -0.67 10.15
C LYS A 31 12.67 -1.06 11.14
N ALA A 32 12.46 -0.81 12.43
CA ALA A 32 13.43 -1.18 13.46
C ALA A 32 13.72 -2.69 13.50
N LEU A 33 12.70 -3.52 13.36
CA LEU A 33 12.86 -4.99 13.35
C LEU A 33 13.59 -5.48 12.09
N VAL A 34 13.27 -4.91 10.93
CA VAL A 34 13.94 -5.24 9.65
C VAL A 34 15.40 -4.81 9.69
N ALA A 35 15.70 -3.58 10.14
CA ALA A 35 17.06 -3.08 10.30
C ALA A 35 17.88 -3.91 11.32
N SER A 36 17.21 -4.52 12.30
CA SER A 36 17.84 -5.44 13.26
C SER A 36 18.04 -6.87 12.71
N GLY A 37 17.69 -7.14 11.45
CA GLY A 37 17.86 -8.45 10.82
C GLY A 37 16.87 -9.53 11.29
N ILE A 38 15.76 -9.14 11.92
CA ILE A 38 14.80 -10.10 12.52
C ILE A 38 13.91 -10.74 11.43
N GLY A 39 13.82 -10.14 10.25
CA GLY A 39 13.08 -10.70 9.11
C GLY A 39 12.89 -9.71 7.97
N ILE A 40 11.95 -10.05 7.08
CA ILE A 40 11.57 -9.22 5.93
C ILE A 40 10.14 -8.70 6.10
N SER A 41 9.83 -7.58 5.45
CA SER A 41 8.48 -7.01 5.43
C SER A 41 8.12 -6.45 4.06
N PHE A 42 6.82 -6.42 3.76
CA PHE A 42 6.28 -5.88 2.52
C PHE A 42 5.60 -4.54 2.80
N LEU A 43 6.22 -3.45 2.35
CA LEU A 43 5.79 -2.07 2.55
C LEU A 43 5.86 -1.27 1.25
N TYR A 44 5.23 -0.09 1.23
CA TYR A 44 5.39 0.86 0.13
C TYR A 44 6.81 1.43 0.08
N GLN A 45 7.35 1.61 -1.13
CA GLN A 45 8.69 2.17 -1.36
C GLN A 45 8.90 3.52 -0.65
N SER A 46 7.87 4.36 -0.60
CA SER A 46 7.92 5.67 0.06
C SER A 46 8.25 5.61 1.55
N VAL A 47 7.98 4.48 2.22
CA VAL A 47 8.24 4.31 3.66
C VAL A 47 9.73 4.09 3.95
N VAL A 48 10.48 3.57 2.98
CA VAL A 48 11.91 3.20 3.12
C VAL A 48 12.85 4.07 2.29
N THR A 49 12.32 5.06 1.55
CA THR A 49 13.10 5.88 0.60
C THR A 49 14.31 6.61 1.22
N ASN A 50 14.30 6.86 2.53
CA ASN A 50 15.38 7.55 3.25
C ASN A 50 16.12 6.65 4.26
N GLU A 51 15.98 5.33 4.17
CA GLU A 51 16.54 4.38 5.15
C GLU A 51 17.71 3.62 4.52
N SER A 52 18.95 4.04 4.80
CA SER A 52 20.16 3.41 4.25
C SER A 52 20.37 1.98 4.72
N ASP A 53 19.83 1.66 5.90
CA ASP A 53 20.12 0.42 6.61
C ASP A 53 19.14 -0.70 6.24
N ILE A 54 18.20 -0.42 5.31
CA ILE A 54 17.18 -1.36 4.86
C ILE A 54 17.39 -1.65 3.37
N GLY A 55 17.74 -2.90 3.06
CA GLY A 55 17.76 -3.38 1.69
C GLY A 55 16.34 -3.54 1.13
N THR A 56 16.15 -3.22 -0.15
CA THR A 56 14.88 -3.41 -0.87
C THR A 56 15.03 -4.44 -1.98
N PHE A 57 13.99 -5.23 -2.22
CA PHE A 57 13.91 -6.15 -3.35
C PHE A 57 12.52 -6.08 -3.98
N THR A 58 12.41 -6.55 -5.21
CA THR A 58 11.17 -6.59 -5.99
C THR A 58 10.84 -8.02 -6.41
N LEU A 59 9.55 -8.30 -6.57
CA LEU A 59 9.05 -9.58 -7.03
C LEU A 59 8.11 -9.32 -8.21
N ASP A 60 8.44 -9.87 -9.38
CA ASP A 60 7.61 -9.72 -10.58
C ASP A 60 6.20 -10.26 -10.34
N GLY A 61 5.18 -9.50 -10.76
CA GLY A 61 3.77 -9.81 -10.53
C GLY A 61 3.26 -9.53 -9.10
N ILE A 62 4.15 -9.35 -8.10
CA ILE A 62 3.76 -9.08 -6.70
C ILE A 62 4.03 -7.63 -6.30
N THR A 63 5.11 -7.00 -6.77
CA THR A 63 5.50 -5.62 -6.39
C THR A 63 5.08 -4.57 -7.41
N GLU A 64 3.97 -4.79 -8.11
CA GLU A 64 3.44 -3.80 -9.07
C GLU A 64 2.87 -2.56 -8.36
N PRO A 65 2.98 -1.36 -8.99
CA PRO A 65 2.39 -0.13 -8.47
C PRO A 65 0.90 -0.31 -8.16
N HIS A 66 0.48 0.21 -7.02
CA HIS A 66 -0.93 0.19 -6.61
C HIS A 66 -1.49 1.61 -6.67
N ALA A 67 -2.68 1.76 -7.28
CA ALA A 67 -3.34 3.05 -7.35
C ALA A 67 -3.72 3.52 -5.94
N PHE A 68 -3.47 4.81 -5.67
CA PHE A 68 -3.94 5.44 -4.44
C PHE A 68 -5.34 6.01 -4.68
N HIS A 69 -6.30 5.62 -3.84
CA HIS A 69 -7.67 6.08 -3.95
C HIS A 69 -7.98 7.13 -2.87
N VAL A 70 -8.50 8.27 -3.30
CA VAL A 70 -9.05 9.29 -2.40
C VAL A 70 -10.54 9.02 -2.21
N VAL A 71 -10.96 8.83 -0.96
CA VAL A 71 -12.36 8.63 -0.60
C VAL A 71 -12.82 9.81 0.26
N TYR A 72 -13.95 10.39 -0.09
CA TYR A 72 -14.58 11.48 0.64
C TYR A 72 -16.11 11.37 0.60
N THR A 73 -16.78 11.96 1.60
CA THR A 73 -18.24 11.95 1.69
C THR A 73 -18.86 12.93 0.69
N ARG A 74 -20.03 12.55 0.14
CA ARG A 74 -20.80 13.42 -0.77
C ARG A 74 -21.25 14.68 -0.02
N ASN A 75 -21.41 15.78 -0.76
CA ASN A 75 -21.86 17.09 -0.27
C ASN A 75 -20.90 17.78 0.72
N THR A 76 -19.60 17.48 0.63
CA THR A 76 -18.56 18.18 1.40
C THR A 76 -17.52 18.81 0.50
N ASN A 77 -16.83 19.83 1.01
CA ASN A 77 -15.68 20.45 0.32
C ASN A 77 -14.42 19.57 0.31
N ALA A 78 -14.51 18.34 0.84
CA ALA A 78 -13.39 17.41 0.94
C ALA A 78 -12.73 17.10 -0.41
N ARG A 79 -13.49 17.12 -1.51
CA ARG A 79 -12.94 17.01 -2.87
C ARG A 79 -11.92 18.11 -3.17
N ASN A 80 -12.30 19.37 -2.93
CA ASN A 80 -11.42 20.51 -3.20
C ASN A 80 -10.17 20.46 -2.33
N TYR A 81 -10.29 20.04 -1.06
CA TYR A 81 -9.14 19.85 -0.18
C TYR A 81 -8.23 18.72 -0.65
N ALA A 82 -8.79 17.60 -1.12
CA ALA A 82 -8.00 16.50 -1.65
C ALA A 82 -7.25 16.88 -2.95
N GLU A 83 -7.91 17.60 -3.86
CA GLU A 83 -7.29 18.12 -5.08
C GLU A 83 -6.17 19.12 -4.77
N GLN A 84 -6.36 19.98 -3.76
CA GLN A 84 -5.31 20.89 -3.29
C GLN A 84 -4.14 20.13 -2.64
N PHE A 85 -4.43 19.15 -1.79
CA PHE A 85 -3.43 18.34 -1.09
C PHE A 85 -2.55 17.53 -2.05
N LEU A 86 -3.17 16.94 -3.08
CA LEU A 86 -2.44 16.17 -4.09
C LEU A 86 -1.71 17.04 -5.13
N GLY A 87 -2.00 18.35 -5.16
CA GLY A 87 -1.42 19.31 -6.11
C GLY A 87 -1.85 19.07 -7.57
N LYS A 88 -1.64 20.07 -8.44
CA LYS A 88 -1.93 20.01 -9.89
C LYS A 88 -1.01 19.05 -10.68
N HIS A 89 -0.51 17.97 -10.09
CA HIS A 89 0.28 16.93 -10.78
C HIS A 89 -0.52 15.69 -11.14
N THR A 90 -1.85 15.72 -11.04
CA THR A 90 -2.71 14.60 -11.43
C THR A 90 -3.32 14.80 -12.82
N GLU A 91 -2.49 14.61 -13.86
CA GLU A 91 -3.00 13.93 -15.06
C GLU A 91 -3.06 12.42 -14.77
N CYS A 92 -3.89 12.00 -13.82
CA CYS A 92 -4.17 10.56 -13.69
C CYS A 92 -5.50 10.30 -12.98
N ALA A 93 -6.49 9.97 -13.80
CA ALA A 93 -7.58 9.05 -13.50
C ALA A 93 -8.46 9.34 -12.27
N LEU A 94 -9.27 10.41 -12.36
CA LEU A 94 -10.57 10.42 -11.69
C LEU A 94 -11.53 9.46 -12.42
N LYS A 95 -11.36 8.14 -12.27
CA LYS A 95 -12.45 7.20 -12.55
C LYS A 95 -13.40 7.23 -11.36
N LEU A 96 -14.37 8.14 -11.45
CA LEU A 96 -15.58 8.12 -10.65
C LEU A 96 -16.27 6.76 -10.89
N GLN A 97 -16.15 5.83 -9.95
CA GLN A 97 -17.09 4.73 -9.84
C GLN A 97 -18.44 5.34 -9.44
N LYS A 98 -19.24 5.72 -10.45
CA LYS A 98 -20.70 5.75 -10.32
C LYS A 98 -21.14 4.30 -10.21
N GLU A 99 -21.15 3.76 -9.00
CA GLU A 99 -22.02 2.62 -8.71
C GLU A 99 -23.37 3.14 -8.24
N SER A 100 -24.33 2.83 -9.09
CA SER A 100 -25.76 2.90 -8.93
C SER A 100 -26.19 2.07 -7.72
N LYS A 101 -26.86 2.70 -6.76
CA LYS A 101 -28.01 2.16 -6.03
C LYS A 101 -29.03 3.30 -6.12
N GLY A 102 -30.13 3.18 -6.85
CA GLY A 102 -31.05 2.06 -6.84
C GLY A 102 -32.06 2.32 -5.74
N GLU A 103 -32.96 3.27 -6.01
CA GLU A 103 -34.32 3.42 -5.48
C GLU A 103 -35.12 4.30 -6.46
#